data_AF-A0A3D8SLU1-F1
#
_entry.id   AF-A0A3D8SLU1-F1
#
_cell.length_a   1.000
_cell.length_b   1.000
_cell.length_c   1.000
_cell.angle_alpha   90.00
_cell.angle_beta   90.00
_cell.angle_gamma   90.00
#
_symmetry.space_group_name_H-M   'P 1'
#
loop_
_entity.id
_entity.type
_entity.pdbx_description
1 polymer ?
#
loop_
_entity_poly.entity_id
_entity_poly.type
_entity_poly.pdbx_seq_one_letter_code
_entity_poly.pdbx_strand_id
1 'polypeptide(L)'
;MPDVAQINRSLNTLRTELEFLRDSNVLSPAQFQSISAQLPQQGGVPSQYVDPRYNPQTQFNPMQFAQQAQDPSHPAHPDNPKHHEWAKNLAMKFGNAAMFGAGATFGGDMVNDALKHF
;
A
#
# COMPACT_ATOMS: atom_id res chain seq x y z
N MET A 1 14.88 6.97 26.25
CA MET A 1 13.68 7.24 25.43
C MET A 1 14.03 8.42 24.54
N PRO A 2 13.81 8.36 23.22
CA PRO A 2 14.01 9.54 22.37
C PRO A 2 13.18 10.69 22.93
N ASP A 3 13.82 11.85 23.10
CA ASP A 3 13.18 13.01 23.69
C ASP A 3 12.09 13.51 22.73
N VAL A 4 10.84 13.64 23.21
CA VAL A 4 9.71 14.05 22.37
C VAL A 4 9.96 15.41 21.73
N ALA A 5 10.74 16.29 22.37
CA ALA A 5 11.14 17.57 21.79
C ALA A 5 12.14 17.38 20.65
N GLN A 6 13.06 16.43 20.72
CA GLN A 6 13.95 16.08 19.60
C GLN A 6 13.16 15.52 18.41
N ILE A 7 12.17 14.66 18.67
CA ILE A 7 11.28 14.13 17.61
C ILE A 7 10.54 15.29 16.93
N ASN A 8 9.88 16.16 17.69
CA ASN A 8 9.15 17.31 17.13
C ASN A 8 10.06 18.27 16.36
N ARG A 9 11.29 18.51 16.85
CA ARG A 9 12.29 19.31 16.14
C ARG A 9 12.65 18.70 14.79
N SER A 10 12.92 17.39 14.77
CA SER A 10 13.26 16.67 13.53
C SER A 10 12.13 16.69 12.51
N LEU A 11 10.87 16.53 12.96
CA LEU A 11 9.68 16.59 12.11
C LEU A 11 9.47 17.98 11.51
N ASN A 12 9.76 19.04 12.27
CA ASN A 12 9.69 20.41 11.76
C ASN A 12 10.80 20.68 10.74
N THR A 13 12.03 20.23 10.99
CA THR A 13 13.11 20.31 10.01
C THR A 13 12.73 19.60 8.70
N LEU A 14 12.22 18.37 8.77
CA LEU A 14 11.78 17.64 7.57
C LEU A 14 10.71 18.40 6.78
N ARG A 15 9.73 19.04 7.45
CA ARG A 15 8.71 19.84 6.77
C ARG A 15 9.33 21.02 6.00
N THR A 16 10.25 21.75 6.63
CA THR A 16 10.94 22.88 5.99
C THR A 16 11.78 22.43 4.80
N GLU A 17 12.50 21.32 4.90
CA GLU A 17 13.27 20.78 3.77
C GLU A 17 12.36 20.33 2.62
N LEU A 18 11.22 19.71 2.90
CA LEU A 18 10.24 19.32 1.88
C LEU A 18 9.61 20.53 1.18
N GLU A 19 9.37 21.62 1.91
CA GLU A 19 8.92 22.89 1.34
C GLU A 19 9.98 23.50 0.42
N PHE A 20 11.25 23.50 0.84
CA PHE A 20 12.37 23.96 0.02
C PHE A 20 12.51 23.14 -1.29
N LEU A 21 12.38 21.82 -1.22
CA LEU A 21 12.43 20.94 -2.40
C LEU A 21 11.25 21.19 -3.36
N ARG A 22 10.07 21.49 -2.81
CA ARG A 22 8.89 21.89 -3.60
C ARG A 22 9.14 23.22 -4.31
N ASP A 23 9.61 24.22 -3.58
CA ASP A 23 9.87 25.56 -4.12
C ASP A 23 11.00 25.54 -5.16
N SER A 24 11.94 24.61 -5.02
CA SER A 24 12.99 24.31 -6.01
C SER A 24 12.48 23.55 -7.23
N ASN A 25 11.18 23.24 -7.33
CA ASN A 25 10.54 22.44 -8.38
C ASN A 25 11.11 21.02 -8.56
N VAL A 26 11.89 20.52 -7.59
CA VAL A 26 12.38 19.12 -7.58
C VAL A 26 11.24 18.19 -7.15
N LEU A 27 10.29 18.72 -6.39
CA LEU A 27 9.19 17.99 -5.80
C LEU A 27 7.85 18.61 -6.20
N SER A 28 6.98 17.83 -6.83
CA SER A 28 5.65 18.31 -7.24
C SER A 28 4.74 18.56 -6.03
N PRO A 29 3.74 19.46 -6.13
CA PRO A 29 2.80 19.70 -5.02
C PRO A 29 2.09 18.43 -4.52
N ALA A 30 1.78 17.49 -5.42
CA ALA A 30 1.15 16.21 -5.06
C ALA A 30 2.11 15.30 -4.27
N GLN A 31 3.39 15.24 -4.66
CA GLN A 31 4.41 14.48 -3.92
C GLN A 31 4.62 15.07 -2.52
N PHE A 32 4.60 16.40 -2.39
CA PHE A 32 4.79 17.08 -1.10
C PHE A 32 3.69 16.68 -0.12
N GLN A 33 2.43 16.68 -0.59
CA GLN A 33 1.27 16.30 0.21
C GLN A 33 1.32 14.82 0.62
N SER A 34 1.67 13.92 -0.29
CA SER A 34 1.77 12.49 0.02
C SER A 34 2.87 12.20 1.06
N ILE A 35 4.08 12.75 0.86
CA ILE A 35 5.18 12.56 1.81
C ILE A 35 4.83 13.18 3.16
N SER A 36 4.25 14.39 3.18
CA SER A 36 3.83 15.04 4.43
C SER A 36 2.78 14.24 5.20
N ALA A 37 1.87 13.56 4.50
CA ALA A 37 0.85 12.71 5.11
C ALA A 37 1.44 11.41 5.71
N GLN A 38 2.55 10.92 5.16
CA GLN A 38 3.31 9.77 5.67
C GLN A 38 4.20 10.09 6.87
N LEU A 39 4.45 11.38 7.17
CA LEU A 39 5.25 11.75 8.33
C LEU A 39 4.47 11.54 9.64
N PRO A 40 5.13 11.10 10.72
CA PRO A 40 4.52 11.04 12.06
C PRO A 40 3.96 12.39 12.50
N GLN A 41 2.88 12.34 13.27
CA GLN A 41 2.30 13.53 13.88
C GLN A 41 3.12 13.98 15.09
N GLN A 42 2.88 15.24 15.51
CA GLN A 42 3.53 15.80 16.70
C GLN A 42 3.31 14.90 17.92
N GLY A 43 4.35 14.74 18.73
CA GLY A 43 4.34 13.78 19.84
C GLY A 43 4.80 12.36 19.45
N GLY A 44 5.21 12.15 18.20
CA GLY A 44 5.74 10.85 17.74
C GLY A 44 4.65 9.82 17.44
N VAL A 45 3.40 10.26 17.24
CA VAL A 45 2.31 9.37 16.86
C VAL A 45 2.51 8.94 15.40
N PRO A 46 2.53 7.63 15.08
CA PRO A 46 2.73 7.15 13.72
C PRO A 46 1.63 7.65 12.77
N SER A 47 2.02 7.88 11.51
CA SER A 47 1.09 8.27 10.44
C SER A 47 0.09 7.14 10.15
N GLN A 48 -1.19 7.47 10.08
CA GLN A 48 -2.23 6.54 9.64
C GLN A 48 -2.41 6.54 8.11
N TYR A 49 -1.64 7.37 7.40
CA TYR A 49 -1.69 7.44 5.95
C TYR A 49 -1.07 6.17 5.34
N VAL A 50 -1.88 5.44 4.58
CA VAL A 50 -1.45 4.31 3.76
C VAL A 50 -1.53 4.76 2.31
N ASP A 51 -0.40 4.78 1.62
CA ASP A 51 -0.39 5.06 0.18
C ASP A 51 -1.08 3.89 -0.55
N PRO A 52 -2.19 4.12 -1.28
CA PRO A 52 -2.89 3.06 -2.00
C PRO A 52 -2.02 2.32 -3.01
N ARG A 53 -0.93 2.96 -3.49
CA ARG A 53 0.03 2.36 -4.43
C ARG A 53 1.03 1.45 -3.74
N TYR A 54 1.28 1.65 -2.44
CA TYR A 54 2.21 0.86 -1.64
C TYR A 54 1.49 0.01 -0.58
N ASN A 55 0.21 -0.31 -0.80
CA ASN A 55 -0.48 -1.21 0.11
C ASN A 55 -0.10 -2.67 -0.22
N PRO A 56 0.76 -3.36 0.57
CA PRO A 56 1.02 -4.79 0.38
C PRO A 56 -0.23 -5.64 0.66
N GLN A 57 -1.29 -5.03 1.19
CA GLN A 57 -2.52 -5.67 1.62
C GLN A 57 -3.59 -5.73 0.53
N THR A 58 -3.20 -5.99 -0.72
CA THR A 58 -4.06 -6.86 -1.54
C THR A 58 -3.89 -8.28 -0.99
N GLN A 59 -4.33 -8.49 0.24
CA GLN A 59 -4.36 -9.78 0.88
C GLN A 59 -5.45 -10.56 0.16
N PHE A 60 -5.06 -11.19 -0.94
CA PHE A 60 -5.88 -12.15 -1.64
C PHE A 60 -6.16 -13.24 -0.62
N ASN A 61 -7.37 -13.24 -0.08
CA ASN A 61 -7.79 -14.19 0.93
C ASN A 61 -8.60 -15.27 0.21
N PRO A 62 -7.98 -16.37 -0.24
CA PRO A 62 -8.59 -17.33 -1.16
C PRO A 62 -9.88 -17.94 -0.60
N MET A 63 -9.95 -18.11 0.73
CA MET A 63 -11.14 -18.60 1.44
C MET A 63 -12.34 -17.65 1.32
N GLN A 64 -12.12 -16.33 1.44
CA GLN A 64 -13.20 -15.36 1.28
C GLN A 64 -13.63 -15.25 -0.18
N PHE A 65 -12.68 -15.36 -1.11
CA PHE A 65 -12.97 -15.34 -2.55
C PHE A 65 -13.84 -16.53 -2.97
N ALA A 66 -13.56 -17.73 -2.44
CA ALA A 66 -14.37 -18.92 -2.69
C ALA A 66 -15.80 -18.80 -2.14
N GLN A 67 -15.98 -18.22 -0.94
CA GLN A 67 -17.32 -17.97 -0.37
C GLN A 67 -18.09 -16.91 -1.17
N GLN A 68 -17.40 -15.89 -1.63
CA GLN A 68 -17.95 -14.83 -2.47
C GLN A 68 -18.44 -15.35 -3.82
N ALA A 69 -17.78 -16.36 -4.39
CA ALA A 69 -18.20 -17.00 -5.64
C ALA A 69 -19.46 -17.88 -5.48
N GLN A 70 -19.84 -18.22 -4.23
CA GLN A 70 -21.04 -19.02 -3.94
C GLN A 70 -22.29 -18.16 -3.70
N ASP A 71 -22.16 -16.84 -3.47
CA ASP A 71 -23.30 -15.96 -3.25
C ASP A 71 -23.88 -15.46 -4.60
N PRO A 72 -25.14 -15.80 -4.96
CA PRO A 72 -25.74 -15.43 -6.24
C PRO A 72 -25.86 -13.92 -6.47
N SER A 73 -25.89 -13.14 -5.39
CA SER A 73 -26.02 -11.68 -5.40
C SER A 73 -24.67 -11.00 -5.57
N HIS A 74 -23.58 -11.75 -5.39
CA HIS A 74 -22.23 -11.20 -5.37
C HIS A 74 -21.58 -11.26 -6.77
N PRO A 75 -20.79 -10.24 -7.17
CA PRO A 75 -20.22 -10.17 -8.51
C PRO A 75 -19.21 -11.28 -8.85
N ALA A 76 -18.76 -12.06 -7.86
CA ALA A 76 -17.87 -13.20 -8.09
C ALA A 76 -18.62 -14.46 -8.59
N HIS A 77 -19.96 -14.48 -8.55
CA HIS A 77 -20.76 -15.59 -9.03
C HIS A 77 -20.88 -15.59 -10.56
N PRO A 78 -20.69 -16.73 -11.24
CA PRO A 78 -20.66 -16.79 -12.71
C PRO A 78 -21.95 -16.31 -13.38
N ASP A 79 -23.11 -16.55 -12.76
CA ASP A 79 -24.42 -16.12 -13.27
C ASP A 79 -24.80 -14.66 -12.94
N ASN A 80 -23.95 -13.92 -12.22
CA ASN A 80 -24.25 -12.52 -11.89
C ASN A 80 -24.01 -11.63 -13.12
N PRO A 81 -24.94 -10.73 -13.50
CA PRO A 81 -24.74 -9.81 -14.63
C PRO A 81 -23.50 -8.91 -14.48
N LYS A 82 -23.03 -8.68 -13.24
CA LYS A 82 -21.82 -7.89 -12.95
C LYS A 82 -20.54 -8.73 -12.89
N HIS A 83 -20.61 -10.02 -13.19
CA HIS A 83 -19.46 -10.93 -13.17
C HIS A 83 -18.36 -10.52 -14.14
N HIS A 84 -18.72 -10.05 -15.33
CA HIS A 84 -17.75 -9.56 -16.31
C HIS A 84 -16.97 -8.33 -15.80
N GLU A 85 -17.65 -7.39 -15.14
CA GLU A 85 -17.00 -6.21 -14.54
C GLU A 85 -16.09 -6.59 -13.38
N TRP A 86 -16.52 -7.54 -12.56
CA TRP A 86 -15.72 -8.07 -11.46
C TRP A 86 -14.45 -8.76 -11.96
N ALA A 87 -14.56 -9.63 -12.98
CA ALA A 87 -13.41 -10.30 -13.59
C ALA A 87 -12.45 -9.29 -14.23
N LYS A 88 -12.98 -8.25 -14.87
CA LYS A 88 -12.19 -7.14 -15.42
C LYS A 88 -11.43 -6.38 -14.33
N ASN A 89 -12.08 -6.08 -13.20
CA ASN A 89 -11.44 -5.41 -12.07
C ASN A 89 -10.35 -6.28 -11.42
N LEU A 90 -10.54 -7.60 -11.33
CA LEU A 90 -9.53 -8.54 -10.86
C LEU A 90 -8.32 -8.58 -11.80
N ALA A 91 -8.56 -8.66 -13.11
CA ALA A 91 -7.52 -8.64 -14.12
C ALA A 91 -6.75 -7.31 -14.16
N MET A 92 -7.43 -6.16 -14.02
CA MET A 92 -6.78 -4.86 -13.94
C MET A 92 -5.88 -4.73 -12.71
N LYS A 93 -6.32 -5.24 -11.56
CA LYS A 93 -5.50 -5.26 -10.33
C LYS A 93 -4.24 -6.12 -10.50
N PHE A 94 -4.36 -7.29 -11.14
CA PHE A 94 -3.22 -8.16 -11.43
C PHE A 94 -2.30 -7.58 -12.52
N GLY A 95 -2.86 -6.96 -13.55
CA GLY A 95 -2.11 -6.32 -14.64
C GLY A 95 -1.33 -5.09 -14.19
N ASN A 96 -1.90 -4.26 -13.31
CA ASN A 96 -1.17 -3.16 -12.68
C ASN A 96 -0.03 -3.70 -11.80
N ALA A 97 -0.24 -4.80 -11.06
CA ALA A 97 0.81 -5.40 -10.23
C ALA A 97 2.00 -5.92 -11.06
N ALA A 98 1.74 -6.49 -12.25
CA ALA A 98 2.79 -6.90 -13.18
C ALA A 98 3.51 -5.70 -13.82
N MET A 99 2.78 -4.63 -14.15
CA MET A 99 3.32 -3.43 -14.82
C MET A 99 4.15 -2.52 -13.90
N PHE A 100 3.85 -2.48 -12.60
CA PHE A 100 4.58 -1.67 -11.61
C PHE A 100 5.72 -2.40 -10.89
N GLY A 101 6.16 -3.57 -11.38
CA GLY A 101 7.38 -4.22 -10.89
C GLY A 101 7.22 -4.99 -9.58
N ALA A 102 6.02 -5.43 -9.21
CA ALA A 102 5.82 -6.39 -8.10
C ALA A 102 6.12 -7.85 -8.52
N GLY A 103 7.06 -8.05 -9.45
CA GLY A 103 7.48 -9.35 -9.97
C GLY A 103 8.67 -10.00 -9.23
N ALA A 104 9.08 -9.47 -8.06
CA ALA A 104 10.27 -9.97 -7.36
C ALA A 104 10.12 -10.20 -5.84
N THR A 105 8.93 -9.99 -5.23
CA THR A 105 8.75 -10.23 -3.78
C THR A 105 7.92 -11.48 -3.46
N PHE A 106 7.33 -12.14 -4.46
CA PHE A 106 6.84 -13.51 -4.33
C PHE A 106 8.01 -14.49 -4.50
N GLY A 107 8.83 -14.64 -3.46
CA GLY A 107 9.94 -15.60 -3.47
C GLY A 107 10.96 -15.48 -2.33
N GLY A 108 10.95 -14.40 -1.55
CA GLY A 108 11.92 -14.19 -0.48
C GLY A 108 11.66 -15.00 0.80
N ASP A 109 10.40 -15.14 1.22
CA ASP A 109 10.08 -15.70 2.54
C ASP A 109 9.59 -17.15 2.55
N MET A 110 9.31 -17.77 1.40
CA MET A 110 8.98 -19.21 1.33
C MET A 110 10.21 -20.12 1.42
N VAL A 111 11.40 -19.64 1.07
CA VAL A 111 12.63 -20.46 1.13
C VAL A 111 13.27 -20.48 2.52
N ASN A 112 13.01 -19.49 3.36
CA ASN A 112 13.52 -19.45 4.73
C ASN A 112 12.78 -20.41 5.68
N ASP A 113 11.54 -20.79 5.36
CA ASP A 113 10.75 -21.76 6.13
C ASP A 113 11.01 -23.21 5.70
N ALA A 114 11.40 -23.45 4.45
CA ALA A 114 11.79 -24.78 3.97
C ALA A 114 13.20 -25.21 4.45
N LEU A 115 14.11 -24.26 4.75
CA LEU A 115 15.48 -24.57 5.18
C LEU A 115 15.63 -24.74 6.71
N LYS A 116 14.60 -24.44 7.50
CA LYS A 116 14.60 -24.63 8.97
C LYS A 116 13.92 -25.93 9.43
N HIS A 117 13.48 -26.77 8.49
CA HIS A 117 12.90 -28.08 8.76
C HIS A 117 13.69 -29.25 8.14
N PHE A 118 15.00 -29.06 7.94
CA PHE A 118 15.98 -30.14 7.79
C PHE A 118 17.16 -29.94 8.74
#